data_AF-A0A5R2NA27-F1
#
_entry.id   AF-A0A5R2NA27-F1
#
_cell.length_a   1.000
_cell.length_b   1.000
_cell.length_c   1.000
_cell.angle_alpha   90.00
_cell.angle_beta   90.00
_cell.angle_gamma   90.00
#
_symmetry.space_group_name_H-M   'P 1'
#
loop_
_entity.id
_entity.type
_entity.pdbx_description
1 polymer ?
#
loop_
_entity_poly.entity_id
_entity_poly.type
_entity_poly.pdbx_seq_one_letter_code
_entity_poly.pdbx_strand_id
1 'polypeptide(L)' 'MKEPSGQKRSRISLLLWLLIPAATLLFCGANAHLIYVAFASQPECVSHLKAPDPSTGRFRAANSDC' A
#
# COMPACT_ATOMS: atom_id res chain seq x y z
N MET A 1 -19.52 25.30 -45.38
CA MET A 1 -18.51 25.47 -44.31
C MET A 1 -18.47 24.15 -43.54
N LYS A 2 -17.38 23.39 -43.66
CA LYS A 2 -17.29 22.00 -43.15
C LYS A 2 -16.43 22.02 -41.87
N GLU A 3 -17.07 21.79 -40.73
CA GLU A 3 -16.43 21.64 -39.42
C GLU A 3 -15.46 20.44 -39.43
N PRO A 4 -14.18 20.58 -39.03
CA PRO A 4 -13.28 19.46 -38.85
C PRO A 4 -13.48 18.84 -37.46
N SER A 5 -14.64 18.23 -37.22
CA SER A 5 -14.99 17.65 -35.91
C SER A 5 -14.36 16.27 -35.64
N GLY A 6 -13.55 15.73 -36.56
CA GLY A 6 -12.93 14.40 -36.44
C GLY A 6 -11.67 14.32 -35.56
N GLN A 7 -10.97 15.43 -35.31
CA GLN A 7 -9.65 15.40 -34.67
C GLN A 7 -9.71 15.31 -33.13
N LYS A 8 -10.71 15.95 -32.49
CA LYS A 8 -10.87 15.94 -31.03
C LYS A 8 -11.20 14.56 -30.47
N ARG A 9 -12.08 13.80 -31.12
CA ARG A 9 -12.45 12.45 -30.68
C ARG A 9 -11.28 11.46 -30.73
N SER A 10 -10.43 11.55 -31.76
CA SER A 10 -9.24 10.69 -31.88
C SER A 10 -8.21 10.97 -30.79
N ARG A 11 -7.92 12.25 -30.50
CA ARG A 11 -6.99 12.64 -29.43
C ARG A 11 -7.47 12.20 -28.05
N ILE A 12 -8.77 12.36 -27.75
CA ILE A 12 -9.35 11.90 -26.48
C ILE A 12 -9.29 10.37 -26.38
N SER A 13 -9.61 9.65 -27.46
CA SER A 13 -9.52 8.19 -27.49
C SER A 13 -8.08 7.70 -27.23
N LEU A 14 -7.08 8.33 -27.86
CA LEU A 14 -5.66 8.04 -27.64
C LEU A 14 -5.24 8.33 -26.20
N LEU A 15 -5.67 9.46 -25.65
CA LEU A 15 -5.37 9.84 -24.26
C LEU A 15 -5.99 8.84 -23.28
N LEU A 16 -7.24 8.43 -23.49
CA LEU A 16 -7.89 7.41 -22.66
C LEU A 16 -7.18 6.06 -22.76
N TRP A 17 -6.75 5.67 -23.97
CA TRP A 17 -5.95 4.46 -24.19
C TRP A 17 -4.62 4.46 -23.44
N LEU A 18 -4.06 5.64 -23.14
CA LEU A 18 -2.83 5.76 -22.35
C LEU A 18 -3.12 5.92 -20.85
N LEU A 19 -4.11 6.74 -20.49
CA LEU A 19 -4.43 7.06 -19.11
C LEU A 19 -4.97 5.85 -18.34
N ILE A 20 -5.85 5.06 -18.96
CA ILE A 20 -6.46 3.89 -18.30
C ILE A 20 -5.37 2.89 -17.87
N PRO A 21 -4.52 2.36 -18.75
CA PRO A 21 -3.49 1.42 -18.34
C PRO A 21 -2.46 2.06 -17.41
N ALA A 22 -2.10 3.34 -17.60
CA ALA A 22 -1.18 4.04 -16.70
C ALA A 22 -1.74 4.13 -15.28
N ALA A 23 -3.02 4.49 -15.13
CA ALA A 23 -3.70 4.55 -13.84
C ALA A 23 -3.82 3.15 -13.21
N THR A 24 -4.17 2.13 -13.99
CA THR A 24 -4.23 0.74 -13.52
C THR A 24 -2.87 0.24 -13.02
N LEU A 25 -1.81 0.46 -13.79
CA LEU A 25 -0.45 0.07 -13.41
C LEU A 25 0.01 0.79 -12.15
N LEU A 26 -0.24 2.11 -12.06
CA LEU A 26 0.09 2.90 -10.88
C LEU A 26 -0.65 2.37 -9.64
N PHE A 27 -1.96 2.14 -9.76
CA PHE A 27 -2.76 1.61 -8.66
C PHE A 27 -2.26 0.24 -8.22
N CYS A 28 -2.08 -0.71 -9.15
CA CYS A 28 -1.58 -2.04 -8.82
C CYS A 28 -0.17 -1.98 -8.20
N GLY A 29 0.73 -1.16 -8.74
CA GLY A 29 2.08 -0.97 -8.22
C GLY A 29 2.10 -0.39 -6.81
N ALA A 30 1.28 0.62 -6.54
CA ALA A 30 1.16 1.21 -5.20
C ALA A 30 0.66 0.16 -4.18
N ASN A 31 -0.38 -0.59 -4.51
CA ASN A 31 -0.91 -1.63 -3.62
C ASN A 31 0.09 -2.78 -3.42
N ALA A 32 0.79 -3.22 -4.48
CA ALA A 32 1.85 -4.23 -4.36
C ALA A 32 3.00 -3.74 -3.48
N HIS A 33 3.37 -2.46 -3.56
CA HIS A 33 4.37 -1.86 -2.68
C HIS A 33 3.93 -1.86 -1.22
N LEU A 34 2.67 -1.51 -0.93
CA LEU A 34 2.14 -1.56 0.44
C LEU A 34 2.17 -2.99 1.01
N ILE A 35 1.78 -3.98 0.22
CA ILE A 35 1.88 -5.39 0.61
C ILE A 35 3.34 -5.76 0.89
N TYR A 36 4.27 -5.39 0.01
CA TYR A 36 5.69 -5.63 0.22
C TYR A 36 6.19 -5.00 1.52
N VAL A 37 5.86 -3.73 1.77
CA VAL A 37 6.25 -3.03 3.01
C VAL A 37 5.68 -3.71 4.24
N ALA A 38 4.43 -4.18 4.22
CA ALA A 38 3.82 -4.87 5.35
C ALA A 38 4.59 -6.14 5.75
N PHE A 39 5.17 -6.85 4.79
CA PHE A 39 5.98 -8.05 5.06
C PHE A 39 7.47 -7.76 5.26
N ALA A 40 8.01 -6.74 4.59
CA ALA A 40 9.41 -6.37 4.65
C ALA A 40 9.76 -5.54 5.89
N SER A 41 8.78 -4.83 6.44
CA SER A 41 8.88 -4.24 7.77
C SER A 41 8.88 -5.41 8.74
N GLN A 42 10.06 -5.95 9.05
CA GLN A 42 10.23 -6.70 10.26
C GLN A 42 10.20 -5.64 11.37
N PRO A 43 9.07 -5.39 12.07
CA PRO A 43 9.19 -4.64 13.30
C PRO A 43 10.15 -5.45 14.13
N GLU A 44 11.30 -4.88 14.49
CA GLU A 44 12.19 -5.50 15.47
C GLU A 44 11.29 -5.87 16.65
N CYS A 45 11.03 -7.17 16.85
CA CYS A 45 10.30 -7.64 18.03
C CYS A 45 11.27 -7.38 19.18
N VAL A 46 11.26 -6.15 19.69
CA VAL A 46 12.05 -5.70 20.82
C VAL A 46 11.77 -6.67 21.96
N SER A 47 12.77 -7.02 22.75
CA SER A 47 12.52 -7.96 23.84
C SER A 47 11.53 -7.36 24.84
N HIS A 48 10.25 -7.75 24.85
CA HIS A 48 9.45 -7.66 26.07
C HIS A 48 10.15 -8.54 27.09
N LEU A 49 10.99 -7.91 27.92
CA LEU A 49 11.62 -8.54 29.06
C LEU A 49 10.50 -9.19 29.88
N LYS A 50 10.50 -10.52 29.90
CA LYS A 50 9.61 -11.36 30.69
C LYS A 50 10.00 -11.28 32.17
N ALA A 51 10.06 -10.07 32.70
CA ALA A 51 10.18 -9.81 34.11
C ALA A 51 8.80 -10.04 34.76
N PRO A 52 8.74 -10.69 35.93
CA PRO A 52 7.54 -10.67 36.73
C PRO A 52 7.11 -9.22 36.95
N ASP A 53 5.81 -8.96 36.97
CA ASP A 53 5.33 -7.62 37.30
C ASP A 53 5.88 -7.21 38.69
N PRO A 54 6.60 -6.09 38.82
CA PRO A 54 7.32 -5.76 40.05
C PRO A 54 6.39 -5.47 41.25
N SER A 55 5.09 -5.27 41.01
CA SER A 55 4.08 -5.05 42.06
C SER A 55 3.44 -6.35 42.57
N THR A 56 3.38 -7.38 41.73
CA THR A 56 2.66 -8.64 42.03
C THR A 56 3.54 -9.88 42.04
N GLY A 57 4.73 -9.83 41.43
CA GLY A 57 5.64 -10.96 41.27
C GLY A 57 5.09 -12.10 40.39
N ARG A 58 3.94 -11.89 39.74
CA ARG A 58 3.25 -12.90 38.93
C ARG A 58 3.53 -12.66 37.45
N PHE A 59 3.75 -13.75 36.72
CA PHE A 59 3.76 -13.72 35.27
C PHE A 59 2.34 -13.42 34.76
N ARG A 60 2.22 -12.45 33.84
CA ARG A 60 1.00 -12.16 33.09
C ARG A 60 1.22 -12.51 31.62
N ALA A 61 0.14 -12.59 30.84
CA ALA A 61 0.25 -12.82 29.40
C ALA A 61 1.19 -11.78 28.78
N ALA A 62 2.17 -12.24 28.01
CA ALA A 62 2.94 -11.36 27.15
C ALA A 62 1.94 -10.73 26.17
N ASN A 63 1.86 -9.41 26.15
CA ASN A 63 1.12 -8.72 25.09
C ASN A 63 2.03 -8.59 23.88
N SER A 64 1.45 -8.45 22.70
CA SER A 64 2.13 -8.57 21.40
C SER A 64 3.40 -7.72 21.32
N ASP A 65 4.55 -8.37 21.25
CA ASP A 65 5.82 -7.79 20.76
C ASP A 65 5.83 -7.72 19.22
N CYS A 66 4.92 -8.48 18.61
CA CYS A 66 4.57 -8.69 17.22
C CYS A 66 3.18 -9.39 17.25
#